data_AF-A0A2G9G6C0-F1
#
_entry.id   AF-A0A2G9G6C0-F1
#
_cell.length_a   1.000
_cell.length_b   1.000
_cell.length_c   1.000
_cell.angle_alpha   90.00
_cell.angle_beta   90.00
_cell.angle_gamma   90.00
#
_symmetry.space_group_name_H-M   'P 1'
#
loop_
_entity.id
_entity.type
_entity.pdbx_description
1 polymer ?
#
loop_
_entity_poly.entity_id
_entity_poly.type
_entity_poly.pdbx_seq_one_letter_code
_entity_poly.pdbx_strand_id
1 'polypeptide(L)'
;MMTGFESTCSSVRTNNTCNTLLKELQQIWTEIGESEADKDRMLLELERECLEIYRRKVDEAANAKARLHQSIAAAEAEVAMLMATLGEISVNSPVHSDKKGKSLKGQLASVIPIVEDLKLKKEERMKQFADIKSQIEKITNEISGCGHIVSSMSALNLVEQELSLRKLMEYQSNLRALQKEKSERLQRVLDSVNEVHTLSGVLRLDFAKTVSEIHPSLRGSSMEHVTNISDSTLDGLDQAISRLKTERKFRFQKLKDIAGSLSELWNLMDTPKEEKVCFSKITSILGLSESEIVQPGSLSVEVIEQVSAEVERLTKLKASRLKELVMKKRSELEDICCQMHIQPDASTAADKTNALIDSGLVDPCELLANIETQICKAKGEVLSRKEIMDKIDRWLSACDEEKWLEDYNQDENRYSAGRGAHINLKRAERARIMLNKIPVMVDTLISKTLAWEKEKEKLFLYDGVRLVSILEDYKQARRHKEEEKKRARDQKKLQDMLLAEKESIYGSKPSPRRTNSFRKPNVYRAYGNGSVTPSPRRNSVGSATPELLTPRSYSGRQNGYFKEMRRLSTAPLNFVAIQKEDTMSFSSACGSEPESPPQV
;
A
#
# COMPACT_ATOMS: atom_id res chain seq x y z
N MET A 1 111.32 -17.97 13.98
CA MET A 1 111.98 -16.87 13.26
C MET A 1 111.83 -15.60 14.09
N MET A 2 112.93 -14.99 14.50
CA MET A 2 112.93 -13.67 15.13
C MET A 2 113.03 -12.60 14.04
N THR A 3 112.21 -11.56 14.12
CA THR A 3 112.43 -10.29 13.42
C THR A 3 112.38 -9.18 14.46
N GLY A 4 113.55 -8.82 14.97
CA GLY A 4 113.68 -7.70 15.90
C GLY A 4 113.45 -6.38 15.16
N PHE A 5 112.51 -5.57 15.63
CA PHE A 5 112.44 -4.17 15.25
C PHE A 5 113.49 -3.41 16.06
N GLU A 6 114.62 -3.09 15.41
CA GLU A 6 115.57 -2.11 15.93
C GLU A 6 114.86 -0.75 16.03
N SER A 7 114.62 -0.30 17.26
CA SER A 7 114.18 1.06 17.51
C SER A 7 115.41 1.98 17.44
N THR A 8 115.61 2.60 16.28
CA THR A 8 116.75 3.50 16.00
C THR A 8 116.64 4.81 16.79
N CYS A 9 116.85 4.73 18.11
CA CYS A 9 116.90 5.88 18.98
C CYS A 9 118.26 6.57 18.82
N SER A 10 118.27 7.90 18.66
CA SER A 10 119.46 8.71 18.35
C SER A 10 120.48 8.85 19.49
N SER A 11 120.37 8.01 20.53
CA SER A 11 121.19 8.01 21.75
C SER A 11 122.70 7.88 21.51
N VAL A 12 123.12 7.32 20.38
CA VAL A 12 124.55 7.16 20.03
C VAL A 12 125.22 8.49 19.65
N ARG A 13 124.47 9.50 19.20
CA ARG A 13 125.05 10.81 18.84
C ARG A 13 125.16 11.77 20.04
N THR A 14 124.21 11.77 20.96
CA THR A 14 124.17 12.72 22.08
C THR A 14 125.32 12.55 23.06
N ASN A 15 125.71 11.30 23.35
CA ASN A 15 126.81 11.03 24.29
C ASN A 15 128.14 11.64 23.82
N ASN A 16 128.40 11.64 22.51
CA ASN A 16 129.62 12.26 21.99
C ASN A 16 129.58 13.78 22.11
N THR A 17 128.45 14.44 21.84
CA THR A 17 128.34 15.91 21.93
C THR A 17 128.37 16.43 23.38
N CYS A 18 127.73 15.74 24.32
CA CYS A 18 127.83 16.11 25.74
C CYS A 18 129.27 15.94 26.25
N ASN A 19 129.95 14.86 25.87
CA ASN A 19 131.34 14.62 26.26
C ASN A 19 132.35 15.59 25.61
N THR A 20 132.07 16.14 24.42
CA THR A 20 132.91 17.21 23.84
C THR A 20 132.68 18.54 24.56
N LEU A 21 131.43 18.92 24.81
CA LEU A 21 131.10 20.16 25.52
C LEU A 21 131.63 20.16 26.97
N LEU A 22 131.59 19.02 27.67
CA LEU A 22 132.20 18.88 29.00
C LEU A 22 133.74 19.03 28.96
N LYS A 23 134.41 18.52 27.91
CA LYS A 23 135.87 18.72 27.74
C LYS A 23 136.23 20.17 27.42
N GLU A 24 135.43 20.85 26.60
CA GLU A 24 135.59 22.29 26.32
C GLU A 24 135.37 23.12 27.60
N LEU A 25 134.33 22.81 28.38
CA LEU A 25 134.06 23.45 29.67
C LEU A 25 135.20 23.23 30.68
N GLN A 26 135.74 22.01 30.74
CA GLN A 26 136.87 21.65 31.62
C GLN A 26 138.18 22.33 31.19
N GLN A 27 138.40 22.53 29.87
CA GLN A 27 139.49 23.32 29.34
C GLN A 27 139.35 24.81 29.73
N ILE A 28 138.17 25.39 29.55
CA ILE A 28 137.87 26.80 29.90
C ILE A 28 138.04 27.03 31.41
N TRP A 29 137.56 26.14 32.28
CA TRP A 29 137.78 26.23 33.73
C TRP A 29 139.26 26.15 34.12
N THR A 30 140.07 25.42 33.35
CA THR A 30 141.53 25.34 33.54
C THR A 30 142.23 26.64 33.11
N GLU A 31 141.72 27.30 32.07
CA GLU A 31 142.24 28.59 31.59
C GLU A 31 141.85 29.78 32.49
N ILE A 32 140.66 29.75 33.10
CA ILE A 32 140.18 30.77 34.05
C ILE A 32 140.82 30.61 35.44
N GLY A 33 141.17 29.38 35.83
CA GLY A 33 141.74 29.08 37.15
C GLY A 33 140.71 28.78 38.24
N GLU A 34 139.56 28.22 37.86
CA GLU A 34 138.48 27.87 38.81
C GLU A 34 138.93 26.83 39.85
N SER A 35 138.34 26.91 41.06
CA SER A 35 138.64 25.96 42.14
C SER A 35 138.00 24.60 41.87
N GLU A 36 138.63 23.49 42.27
CA GLU A 36 138.02 22.15 42.13
C GLU A 36 136.66 22.06 42.83
N ALA A 37 136.49 22.74 43.97
CA ALA A 37 135.21 22.78 44.68
C ALA A 37 134.11 23.57 43.95
N ASP A 38 134.47 24.51 43.07
CA ASP A 38 133.55 25.23 42.20
C ASP A 38 133.24 24.44 40.92
N LYS A 39 134.24 23.78 40.33
CA LYS A 39 134.03 22.83 39.21
C LYS A 39 133.09 21.69 39.63
N ASP A 40 133.32 21.08 40.79
CA ASP A 40 132.45 20.03 41.34
C ASP A 40 131.02 20.57 41.60
N ARG A 41 130.87 21.79 42.12
CA ARG A 41 129.55 22.45 42.27
C ARG A 41 128.84 22.61 40.93
N MET A 42 129.53 23.14 39.91
CA MET A 42 128.95 23.39 38.59
C MET A 42 128.64 22.09 37.84
N LEU A 43 129.46 21.04 38.00
CA LEU A 43 129.17 19.71 37.47
C LEU A 43 127.96 19.08 38.14
N LEU A 44 127.85 19.14 39.48
CA LEU A 44 126.66 18.68 40.21
C LEU A 44 125.39 19.47 39.83
N GLU A 45 125.53 20.76 39.52
CA GLU A 45 124.44 21.60 39.02
C GLU A 45 123.99 21.18 37.60
N LEU A 46 124.94 20.94 36.68
CA LEU A 46 124.69 20.38 35.36
C LEU A 46 124.04 18.99 35.41
N GLU A 47 124.52 18.10 36.28
CA GLU A 47 123.92 16.78 36.50
C GLU A 47 122.49 16.91 37.06
N ARG A 48 122.26 17.78 38.03
CA ARG A 48 120.95 18.06 38.62
C ARG A 48 119.97 18.59 37.57
N GLU A 49 120.38 19.52 36.72
CA GLU A 49 119.55 20.06 35.64
C GLU A 49 119.25 19.03 34.55
N CYS A 50 120.26 18.24 34.15
CA CYS A 50 120.06 17.15 33.19
C CYS A 50 119.08 16.09 33.75
N LEU A 51 119.25 15.69 35.01
CA LEU A 51 118.34 14.77 35.70
C LEU A 51 116.92 15.32 35.79
N GLU A 52 116.75 16.62 36.03
CA GLU A 52 115.43 17.26 36.10
C GLU A 52 114.76 17.36 34.71
N ILE A 53 115.53 17.57 33.63
CA ILE A 53 115.02 17.47 32.26
C ILE A 53 114.58 16.02 31.95
N TYR A 54 115.37 15.01 32.32
CA TYR A 54 115.00 13.60 32.14
C TYR A 54 113.75 13.24 32.96
N ARG A 55 113.69 13.64 34.24
CA ARG A 55 112.51 13.45 35.11
C ARG A 55 111.27 14.06 34.46
N ARG A 56 111.33 15.34 34.06
CA ARG A 56 110.23 16.02 33.37
C ARG A 56 109.79 15.30 32.10
N LYS A 57 110.71 14.78 31.29
CA LYS A 57 110.37 14.01 30.08
C LYS A 57 109.76 12.64 30.38
N VAL A 58 110.20 11.97 31.44
CA VAL A 58 109.57 10.74 31.95
C VAL A 58 108.17 11.04 32.47
N ASP A 59 107.97 12.12 33.23
CA ASP A 59 106.67 12.53 33.76
C ASP A 59 105.71 12.97 32.66
N GLU A 60 106.16 13.74 31.66
CA GLU A 60 105.39 14.06 30.45
C GLU A 60 104.92 12.78 29.73
N ALA A 61 105.81 11.80 29.56
CA ALA A 61 105.51 10.52 28.92
C ALA A 61 104.57 9.64 29.77
N ALA A 62 104.76 9.61 31.09
CA ALA A 62 103.88 8.90 32.03
C ALA A 62 102.47 9.52 32.04
N ASN A 63 102.36 10.84 32.05
CA ASN A 63 101.10 11.58 31.94
C ASN A 63 100.43 11.39 30.57
N ALA A 64 101.20 11.29 29.49
CA ALA A 64 100.66 10.93 28.17
C ALA A 64 100.14 9.48 28.13
N LYS A 65 100.87 8.53 28.74
CA LYS A 65 100.47 7.13 28.89
C LYS A 65 99.19 6.98 29.72
N ALA A 66 99.10 7.68 30.85
CA ALA A 66 97.93 7.70 31.72
C ALA A 66 96.69 8.25 31.00
N ARG A 67 96.82 9.37 30.28
CA ARG A 67 95.74 9.93 29.44
C ARG A 67 95.27 8.96 28.35
N LEU A 68 96.19 8.22 27.72
CA LEU A 68 95.82 7.18 26.74
C LEU A 68 95.04 6.03 27.40
N HIS A 69 95.49 5.53 28.56
CA HIS A 69 94.73 4.50 29.31
C HIS A 69 93.33 5.00 29.71
N GLN A 70 93.21 6.23 30.19
CA GLN A 70 91.92 6.84 30.54
C GLN A 70 91.00 6.97 29.32
N SER A 71 91.54 7.41 28.18
CA SER A 71 90.78 7.52 26.93
C SER A 71 90.32 6.16 26.38
N ILE A 72 91.15 5.12 26.51
CA ILE A 72 90.76 3.75 26.15
C ILE A 72 89.65 3.26 27.09
N ALA A 73 89.81 3.42 28.41
CA ALA A 73 88.80 2.99 29.38
C ALA A 73 87.45 3.71 29.19
N ALA A 74 87.46 5.00 28.87
CA ALA A 74 86.26 5.76 28.53
C ALA A 74 85.58 5.23 27.26
N ALA A 75 86.35 4.97 26.19
CA ALA A 75 85.81 4.41 24.94
C ALA A 75 85.29 2.97 25.12
N GLU A 76 85.96 2.13 25.91
CA GLU A 76 85.49 0.78 26.24
C GLU A 76 84.18 0.82 27.06
N ALA A 77 84.04 1.77 27.98
CA ALA A 77 82.79 2.00 28.72
C ALA A 77 81.66 2.51 27.81
N GLU A 78 81.96 3.40 26.86
CA GLU A 78 81.00 3.87 25.85
C GLU A 78 80.51 2.72 24.95
N VAL A 79 81.41 1.84 24.50
CA VAL A 79 81.03 0.61 23.77
C VAL A 79 80.10 -0.27 24.61
N ALA A 80 80.42 -0.51 25.89
CA ALA A 80 79.58 -1.33 26.76
C ALA A 80 78.18 -0.73 26.96
N MET A 81 78.09 0.59 27.16
CA MET A 81 76.82 1.33 27.27
C MET A 81 75.98 1.25 25.99
N LEU A 82 76.61 1.42 24.82
CA LEU A 82 75.93 1.32 23.52
C LEU A 82 75.45 -0.10 23.23
N MET A 83 76.28 -1.13 23.49
CA MET A 83 75.90 -2.54 23.37
C MET A 83 74.73 -2.90 24.28
N ALA A 84 74.73 -2.44 25.53
CA ALA A 84 73.62 -2.63 26.46
C ALA A 84 72.33 -1.96 25.96
N THR A 85 72.42 -0.70 25.50
CA THR A 85 71.27 0.04 24.95
C THR A 85 70.65 -0.63 23.72
N LEU A 86 71.49 -1.22 22.86
CA LEU A 86 71.07 -1.96 21.65
C LEU A 86 70.66 -3.41 21.94
N GLY A 87 70.89 -3.93 23.15
CA GLY A 87 70.70 -5.34 23.51
C GLY A 87 71.65 -6.31 22.79
N GLU A 88 72.77 -5.82 22.25
CA GLU A 88 73.75 -6.61 21.51
C GLU A 88 74.79 -7.23 22.46
N ILE A 89 74.43 -8.37 23.08
CA ILE A 89 75.37 -9.14 23.93
C ILE A 89 76.33 -9.94 23.04
N SER A 90 77.43 -9.31 22.64
CA SER A 90 78.54 -9.99 21.96
C SER A 90 79.35 -10.84 22.95
N VAL A 91 79.14 -12.16 22.91
CA VAL A 91 79.95 -13.15 23.66
C VAL A 91 81.43 -13.10 23.26
N ASN A 92 81.73 -12.63 22.04
CA ASN A 92 83.09 -12.46 21.52
C ASN A 92 83.39 -10.96 21.32
N SER A 93 83.53 -10.22 22.42
CA SER A 93 83.88 -8.80 22.37
C SER A 93 85.19 -8.57 21.58
N PRO A 94 85.17 -7.83 20.45
CA PRO A 94 86.37 -7.55 19.65
C PRO A 94 87.46 -6.81 20.44
N VAL A 95 87.07 -6.14 21.52
CA VAL A 95 87.92 -5.38 22.41
C VAL A 95 88.89 -6.29 23.18
N HIS A 96 88.56 -7.57 23.43
CA HIS A 96 89.36 -8.45 24.30
C HIS A 96 90.37 -9.36 23.58
N SER A 97 90.11 -9.79 22.34
CA SER A 97 90.99 -10.73 21.63
C SER A 97 92.34 -10.12 21.21
N ASP A 98 92.40 -8.80 21.05
CA ASP A 98 93.54 -8.09 20.43
C ASP A 98 94.43 -7.30 21.42
N LYS A 99 94.14 -7.35 22.74
CA LYS A 99 94.81 -6.50 23.75
C LYS A 99 96.30 -6.79 23.95
N LYS A 100 96.79 -7.97 23.57
CA LYS A 100 98.13 -8.48 23.99
C LYS A 100 99.33 -8.08 23.13
N GLY A 101 99.17 -7.30 22.05
CA GLY A 101 100.30 -6.94 21.17
C GLY A 101 100.33 -5.52 20.59
N LYS A 102 99.28 -4.70 20.77
CA LYS A 102 99.17 -3.37 20.12
C LYS A 102 99.60 -2.23 21.04
N SER A 103 100.19 -1.18 20.47
CA SER A 103 100.50 0.06 21.20
C SER A 103 99.22 0.75 21.68
N LEU A 104 99.28 1.55 22.76
CA LEU A 104 98.10 2.24 23.30
C LEU A 104 97.39 3.14 22.26
N LYS A 105 98.16 3.82 21.39
CA LYS A 105 97.59 4.57 20.26
C LYS A 105 96.89 3.66 19.26
N GLY A 106 97.44 2.48 18.96
CA GLY A 106 96.81 1.49 18.08
C GLY A 106 95.56 0.84 18.68
N GLN A 107 95.54 0.60 20.00
CA GLN A 107 94.34 0.15 20.72
C GLN A 107 93.23 1.18 20.63
N LEU A 108 93.51 2.44 20.99
CA LEU A 108 92.53 3.53 20.90
C LEU A 108 92.00 3.71 19.46
N ALA A 109 92.89 3.70 18.46
CA ALA A 109 92.51 3.78 17.05
C ALA A 109 91.65 2.58 16.57
N SER A 110 91.70 1.43 17.24
CA SER A 110 90.84 0.28 16.93
C SER A 110 89.47 0.33 17.62
N VAL A 111 89.33 1.04 18.74
CA VAL A 111 88.06 1.19 19.47
C VAL A 111 87.19 2.31 18.88
N ILE A 112 87.80 3.42 18.44
CA ILE A 112 87.06 4.57 17.88
C ILE A 112 86.08 4.19 16.76
N PRO A 113 86.45 3.41 15.72
CA PRO A 113 85.51 3.02 14.66
C PRO A 113 84.33 2.17 15.16
N ILE A 114 84.52 1.37 16.22
CA ILE A 114 83.47 0.54 16.83
C ILE A 114 82.45 1.42 17.56
N VAL A 115 82.93 2.44 18.27
CA VAL A 115 82.06 3.45 18.92
C VAL A 115 81.20 4.16 17.89
N GLU A 116 81.79 4.62 16.78
CA GLU A 116 81.05 5.35 15.74
C GLU A 116 80.04 4.46 14.97
N ASP A 117 80.38 3.21 14.67
CA ASP A 117 79.42 2.24 14.10
C ASP A 117 78.22 1.98 15.05
N LEU A 118 78.48 1.81 16.35
CA LEU A 118 77.41 1.61 17.34
C LEU A 118 76.55 2.88 17.54
N LYS A 119 77.12 4.08 17.42
CA LYS A 119 76.36 5.35 17.40
C LYS A 119 75.43 5.44 16.19
N LEU A 120 75.95 5.13 14.99
CA LEU A 120 75.15 5.13 13.76
C LEU A 120 74.00 4.10 13.82
N LYS A 121 74.28 2.89 14.32
CA LYS A 121 73.25 1.87 14.58
C LYS A 121 72.20 2.35 15.58
N LYS A 122 72.61 3.01 16.66
CA LYS A 122 71.70 3.58 17.66
C LYS A 122 70.76 4.63 17.04
N GLU A 123 71.29 5.52 16.22
CA GLU A 123 70.51 6.59 15.56
C GLU A 123 69.49 6.02 14.57
N GLU A 124 69.93 5.15 13.65
CA GLU A 124 69.03 4.50 12.69
C GLU A 124 67.94 3.68 13.40
N ARG A 125 68.29 3.00 14.50
CA ARG A 125 67.32 2.26 15.30
C ARG A 125 66.33 3.16 16.01
N MET A 126 66.78 4.31 16.54
CA MET A 126 65.91 5.32 17.13
C MET A 126 64.90 5.87 16.10
N LYS A 127 65.36 6.15 14.88
CA LYS A 127 64.51 6.57 13.75
C LYS A 127 63.46 5.52 13.39
N GLN A 128 63.83 4.24 13.33
CA GLN A 128 62.89 3.14 13.09
C GLN A 128 61.82 3.03 14.19
N PHE A 129 62.20 3.17 15.47
CA PHE A 129 61.23 3.22 16.57
C PHE A 129 60.30 4.43 16.48
N ALA A 130 60.81 5.61 16.09
CA ALA A 130 59.99 6.82 15.94
C ALA A 130 58.95 6.67 14.82
N ASP A 131 59.35 6.16 13.66
CA ASP A 131 58.44 5.88 12.54
C ASP A 131 57.35 4.86 12.93
N ILE A 132 57.74 3.70 13.48
CA ILE A 132 56.78 2.66 13.88
C ILE A 132 55.83 3.16 14.98
N LYS A 133 56.31 3.91 15.98
CA LYS A 133 55.46 4.51 17.02
C LYS A 133 54.46 5.51 16.41
N SER A 134 54.90 6.36 15.49
CA SER A 134 54.04 7.32 14.79
C SER A 134 52.95 6.63 13.96
N GLN A 135 53.29 5.55 13.24
CA GLN A 135 52.32 4.75 12.49
C GLN A 135 51.31 4.04 13.41
N ILE A 136 51.76 3.51 14.55
CA ILE A 136 50.89 2.91 15.57
C ILE A 136 49.94 3.95 16.16
N GLU A 137 50.43 5.12 16.56
CA GLU A 137 49.60 6.22 17.09
C GLU A 137 48.55 6.65 16.04
N LYS A 138 48.95 6.82 14.78
CA LYS A 138 48.03 7.16 13.69
C LYS A 138 46.91 6.13 13.53
N ILE A 139 47.24 4.84 13.42
CA ILE A 139 46.22 3.79 13.25
C ILE A 139 45.34 3.68 14.51
N THR A 140 45.91 3.84 15.71
CA THR A 140 45.17 3.80 16.98
C THR A 140 44.18 4.97 17.10
N ASN A 141 44.58 6.16 16.64
CA ASN A 141 43.70 7.34 16.60
C ASN A 141 42.58 7.21 15.55
N GLU A 142 42.86 6.59 14.40
CA GLU A 142 41.84 6.24 13.39
C GLU A 142 40.85 5.18 13.90
N ILE A 143 41.34 4.15 14.61
CA ILE A 143 40.51 3.08 15.20
C ILE A 143 39.66 3.57 16.38
N SER A 144 40.20 4.45 17.23
CA SER A 144 39.45 4.99 18.38
C SER A 144 38.52 6.16 18.02
N GLY A 145 38.70 6.79 16.85
CA GLY A 145 38.04 8.03 16.48
C GLY A 145 38.53 9.27 17.25
N CYS A 146 39.48 9.12 18.19
CA CYS A 146 39.99 10.21 19.03
C CYS A 146 41.19 10.93 18.39
N GLY A 147 40.99 11.54 17.22
CA GLY A 147 42.04 12.21 16.44
C GLY A 147 42.74 13.41 17.10
N HIS A 148 42.40 13.80 18.33
CA HIS A 148 42.90 15.05 18.94
C HIS A 148 43.24 15.01 20.45
N ILE A 149 42.94 13.92 21.18
CA ILE A 149 43.07 13.90 22.66
C ILE A 149 44.30 13.10 23.11
N VAL A 150 44.64 12.00 22.44
CA VAL A 150 45.66 11.03 22.91
C VAL A 150 47.10 11.54 22.77
N SER A 151 47.36 12.41 21.78
CA SER A 151 48.72 12.88 21.47
C SER A 151 49.39 13.67 22.62
N SER A 152 48.61 14.22 23.56
CA SER A 152 49.13 14.90 24.74
C SER A 152 49.60 13.96 25.88
N MET A 153 49.09 12.71 25.93
CA MET A 153 49.50 11.73 26.95
C MET A 153 50.64 10.82 26.49
N SER A 154 50.75 10.55 25.18
CA SER A 154 51.81 9.69 24.62
C SER A 154 53.23 10.24 24.88
N ALA A 155 53.36 11.56 24.93
CA ALA A 155 54.62 12.28 25.17
C ALA A 155 55.26 12.05 26.56
N LEU A 156 54.53 11.49 27.53
CA LEU A 156 55.04 11.26 28.89
C LEU A 156 55.74 9.91 29.11
N ASN A 157 55.67 8.98 28.15
CA ASN A 157 56.39 7.70 28.22
C ASN A 157 57.85 7.84 27.76
N LEU A 158 58.60 8.71 28.46
CA LEU A 158 60.02 9.01 28.20
C LEU A 158 60.99 8.09 28.96
N VAL A 159 60.53 6.91 29.39
CA VAL A 159 61.26 6.00 30.28
C VAL A 159 61.60 4.71 29.55
N GLU A 160 62.88 4.32 29.65
CA GLU A 160 63.49 3.09 29.12
C GLU A 160 63.47 2.94 27.59
N GLN A 161 64.38 3.68 26.95
CA GLN A 161 64.77 3.51 25.55
C GLN A 161 65.62 2.23 25.34
N GLU A 162 65.11 1.06 25.71
CA GLU A 162 65.66 -0.22 25.24
C GLU A 162 65.50 -0.29 23.72
N LEU A 163 66.56 0.01 22.97
CA LEU A 163 66.58 -0.08 21.52
C LEU A 163 66.77 -1.54 21.05
N SER A 164 66.41 -2.53 21.86
CA SER A 164 66.71 -3.93 21.59
C SER A 164 66.02 -4.46 20.33
N LEU A 165 66.67 -5.40 19.63
CA LEU A 165 66.10 -6.01 18.43
C LEU A 165 64.81 -6.79 18.73
N ARG A 166 64.69 -7.36 19.93
CA ARG A 166 63.46 -7.98 20.43
C ARG A 166 62.32 -6.97 20.52
N LYS A 167 62.55 -5.81 21.14
CA LYS A 167 61.52 -4.76 21.28
C LYS A 167 61.11 -4.19 19.92
N LEU A 168 62.06 -4.01 18.99
CA LEU A 168 61.72 -3.56 17.63
C LEU A 168 60.78 -4.55 16.91
N MET A 169 61.05 -5.86 16.99
CA MET A 169 60.18 -6.89 16.39
C MET A 169 58.79 -6.92 17.03
N GLU A 170 58.68 -6.66 18.33
CA GLU A 170 57.40 -6.55 19.04
C GLU A 170 56.56 -5.38 18.51
N TYR A 171 57.15 -4.17 18.41
CA TYR A 171 56.48 -3.00 17.82
C TYR A 171 56.11 -3.24 16.34
N GLN A 172 56.97 -3.88 15.55
CA GLN A 172 56.63 -4.26 14.16
C GLN A 172 55.50 -5.28 14.09
N SER A 173 55.38 -6.19 15.07
CA SER A 173 54.29 -7.17 15.13
C SER A 173 52.98 -6.51 15.56
N ASN A 174 53.03 -5.57 16.50
CA ASN A 174 51.87 -4.76 16.90
C ASN A 174 51.36 -3.90 15.72
N LEU A 175 52.25 -3.22 15.00
CA LEU A 175 51.91 -2.47 13.79
C LEU A 175 51.22 -3.36 12.74
N ARG A 176 51.74 -4.57 12.48
CA ARG A 176 51.10 -5.53 11.57
C ARG A 176 49.72 -5.99 12.04
N ALA A 177 49.52 -6.17 13.35
CA ALA A 177 48.21 -6.50 13.91
C ALA A 177 47.19 -5.36 13.75
N LEU A 178 47.58 -4.13 14.07
CA LEU A 178 46.74 -2.93 13.91
C LEU A 178 46.42 -2.63 12.44
N GLN A 179 47.38 -2.82 11.53
CA GLN A 179 47.14 -2.70 10.08
C GLN A 179 46.10 -3.72 9.60
N LYS A 180 46.16 -4.97 10.09
CA LYS A 180 45.16 -6.00 9.82
C LYS A 180 43.80 -5.60 10.39
N GLU A 181 43.72 -5.23 11.66
CA GLU A 181 42.46 -4.81 12.30
C GLU A 181 41.80 -3.64 11.57
N LYS A 182 42.58 -2.62 11.17
CA LYS A 182 42.10 -1.50 10.35
C LYS A 182 41.47 -1.98 9.04
N SER A 183 42.09 -2.95 8.34
CA SER A 183 41.53 -3.50 7.10
C SER A 183 40.23 -4.28 7.33
N GLU A 184 40.15 -5.05 8.41
CA GLU A 184 38.94 -5.82 8.80
C GLU A 184 37.80 -4.90 9.25
N ARG A 185 38.10 -3.79 9.95
CA ARG A 185 37.13 -2.75 10.29
C ARG A 185 36.61 -2.02 9.04
N LEU A 186 37.50 -1.63 8.12
CA LEU A 186 37.11 -0.95 6.89
C LEU A 186 36.21 -1.83 6.01
N GLN A 187 36.53 -3.11 5.88
CA GLN A 187 35.69 -4.08 5.17
C GLN A 187 34.31 -4.21 5.83
N ARG A 188 34.25 -4.36 7.16
CA ARG A 188 32.97 -4.39 7.90
C ARG A 188 32.14 -3.13 7.68
N VAL A 189 32.75 -1.93 7.74
CA VAL A 189 32.02 -0.67 7.46
C VAL A 189 31.45 -0.67 6.03
N LEU A 190 32.23 -1.11 5.03
CA LEU A 190 31.76 -1.20 3.65
C LEU A 190 30.58 -2.18 3.50
N ASP A 191 30.68 -3.38 4.09
CA ASP A 191 29.64 -4.41 4.03
C ASP A 191 28.36 -3.95 4.75
N SER A 192 28.50 -3.35 5.94
CA SER A 192 27.37 -2.78 6.70
C SER A 192 26.71 -1.61 5.98
N VAL A 193 27.48 -0.71 5.33
CA VAL A 193 26.92 0.39 4.52
C VAL A 193 26.19 -0.15 3.29
N ASN A 194 26.71 -1.19 2.63
CA ASN A 194 26.00 -1.87 1.53
C ASN A 194 24.71 -2.54 2.00
N GLU A 195 24.71 -3.18 3.18
CA GLU A 195 23.49 -3.75 3.77
C GLU A 195 22.46 -2.65 4.10
N VAL A 196 22.87 -1.53 4.71
CA VAL A 196 22.00 -0.36 4.95
C VAL A 196 21.45 0.20 3.63
N HIS A 197 22.24 0.26 2.57
CA HIS A 197 21.81 0.72 1.24
C HIS A 197 20.73 -0.20 0.64
N THR A 198 20.97 -1.52 0.64
CA THR A 198 19.99 -2.49 0.10
C THR A 198 18.68 -2.50 0.89
N LEU A 199 18.75 -2.49 2.24
CA LEU A 199 17.57 -2.45 3.10
C LEU A 199 16.78 -1.14 2.93
N SER A 200 17.49 0.00 2.89
CA SER A 200 16.87 1.32 2.62
C SER A 200 16.21 1.35 1.25
N GLY A 201 16.84 0.75 0.23
CA GLY A 201 16.28 0.63 -1.12
C GLY A 201 14.96 -0.16 -1.16
N VAL A 202 14.91 -1.32 -0.50
CA VAL A 202 13.69 -2.16 -0.43
C VAL A 202 12.56 -1.45 0.33
N LEU A 203 12.89 -0.75 1.42
CA LEU A 203 11.95 0.01 2.25
C LEU A 203 11.59 1.41 1.69
N ARG A 204 12.28 1.87 0.64
CA ARG A 204 12.21 3.24 0.10
C ARG A 204 12.50 4.33 1.16
N LEU A 205 13.50 4.11 1.99
CA LEU A 205 13.99 5.08 2.99
C LEU A 205 15.17 5.88 2.44
N ASP A 206 15.35 7.11 2.93
CA ASP A 206 16.51 7.94 2.58
C ASP A 206 17.78 7.40 3.26
N PHE A 207 18.52 6.60 2.49
CA PHE A 207 19.85 6.09 2.84
C PHE A 207 20.78 7.20 3.34
N ALA A 208 20.80 8.36 2.68
CA ALA A 208 21.73 9.43 3.01
C ALA A 208 21.41 10.03 4.39
N LYS A 209 20.12 10.12 4.75
CA LYS A 209 19.69 10.48 6.11
C LYS A 209 20.09 9.42 7.13
N THR A 210 19.70 8.16 6.93
CA THR A 210 19.99 7.05 7.86
C THR A 210 21.49 6.90 8.15
N VAL A 211 22.33 7.08 7.14
CA VAL A 211 23.79 7.01 7.29
C VAL A 211 24.37 8.25 7.98
N SER A 212 23.84 9.46 7.70
CA SER A 212 24.28 10.68 8.40
C SER A 212 23.89 10.74 9.88
N GLU A 213 22.83 10.04 10.30
CA GLU A 213 22.46 9.89 11.72
C GLU A 213 23.50 9.08 12.51
N ILE A 214 24.29 8.24 11.84
CA ILE A 214 25.38 7.45 12.44
C ILE A 214 26.68 8.26 12.43
N HIS A 215 27.16 8.62 11.23
CA HIS A 215 28.35 9.46 11.07
C HIS A 215 28.39 10.13 9.69
N PRO A 216 28.63 11.46 9.59
CA PRO A 216 28.57 12.17 8.31
C PRO A 216 29.63 11.70 7.28
N SER A 217 30.80 11.20 7.71
CA SER A 217 31.82 10.71 6.76
C SER A 217 31.42 9.44 5.98
N LEU A 218 30.34 8.75 6.39
CA LEU A 218 29.82 7.58 5.68
C LEU A 218 28.98 7.94 4.45
N ARG A 219 28.62 9.22 4.22
CA ARG A 219 27.88 9.67 3.02
C ARG A 219 28.67 9.61 1.71
N GLY A 220 29.99 9.45 1.76
CA GLY A 220 30.85 9.29 0.58
C GLY A 220 30.95 10.50 -0.36
N SER A 221 30.47 11.69 0.02
CA SER A 221 30.36 12.85 -0.89
C SER A 221 31.51 13.87 -0.80
N SER A 222 32.59 13.59 -0.05
CA SER A 222 33.82 14.40 -0.07
C SER A 222 35.06 13.50 -0.05
N MET A 223 36.01 13.81 -0.94
CA MET A 223 37.29 13.10 -1.10
C MET A 223 38.23 13.27 0.12
N GLU A 224 37.84 14.10 1.09
CA GLU A 224 38.68 14.61 2.18
C GLU A 224 38.35 14.03 3.56
N HIS A 225 37.29 13.23 3.69
CA HIS A 225 36.90 12.64 4.97
C HIS A 225 37.21 11.15 5.01
N VAL A 226 38.17 10.78 5.87
CA VAL A 226 38.46 9.39 6.19
C VAL A 226 37.19 8.72 6.73
N THR A 227 36.85 7.57 6.16
CA THR A 227 35.72 6.75 6.61
C THR A 227 35.93 6.40 8.08
N ASN A 228 34.96 6.71 8.94
CA ASN A 228 35.12 6.45 10.37
C ASN A 228 35.00 4.93 10.63
N ILE A 229 35.98 4.36 11.32
CA ILE A 229 36.10 2.93 11.63
C ILE A 229 36.05 2.65 13.14
N SER A 230 35.58 3.63 13.93
CA SER A 230 35.42 3.51 15.38
C SER A 230 34.40 2.45 15.77
N ASP A 231 34.55 1.90 16.97
CA ASP A 231 33.57 0.97 17.56
C ASP A 231 32.17 1.60 17.59
N SER A 232 32.07 2.88 17.97
CA SER A 232 30.80 3.62 17.95
C SER A 232 30.15 3.76 16.57
N THR A 233 30.95 3.81 15.49
CA THR A 233 30.43 3.88 14.11
C THR A 233 29.93 2.50 13.66
N LEU A 234 30.67 1.44 14.01
CA LEU A 234 30.28 0.05 13.74
C LEU A 234 29.01 -0.33 14.51
N ASP A 235 28.95 -0.05 15.82
CA ASP A 235 27.77 -0.29 16.65
C ASP A 235 26.54 0.49 16.14
N GLY A 236 26.74 1.73 15.69
CA GLY A 236 25.69 2.55 15.09
C GLY A 236 25.15 1.99 13.76
N LEU A 237 26.04 1.43 12.92
CA LEU A 237 25.68 0.70 11.71
C LEU A 237 24.91 -0.58 12.03
N ASP A 238 25.38 -1.40 12.96
CA ASP A 238 24.73 -2.66 13.35
C ASP A 238 23.35 -2.42 13.98
N GLN A 239 23.20 -1.34 14.77
CA GLN A 239 21.89 -0.88 15.27
C GLN A 239 20.98 -0.36 14.15
N ALA A 240 21.51 0.33 13.14
CA ALA A 240 20.71 0.76 11.98
C ALA A 240 20.25 -0.42 11.13
N ILE A 241 21.14 -1.36 10.83
CA ILE A 241 20.83 -2.62 10.14
C ILE A 241 19.75 -3.40 10.89
N SER A 242 19.89 -3.54 12.22
CA SER A 242 18.91 -4.24 13.06
C SER A 242 17.54 -3.57 13.00
N ARG A 243 17.47 -2.23 13.12
CA ARG A 243 16.23 -1.45 12.97
C ARG A 243 15.59 -1.65 11.59
N LEU A 244 16.37 -1.55 10.52
CA LEU A 244 15.90 -1.74 9.14
C LEU A 244 15.41 -3.18 8.88
N LYS A 245 16.08 -4.20 9.43
CA LYS A 245 15.62 -5.59 9.39
C LYS A 245 14.27 -5.77 10.12
N THR A 246 14.10 -5.17 11.30
CA THR A 246 12.80 -5.23 12.01
C THR A 246 11.68 -4.53 11.24
N GLU A 247 11.96 -3.39 10.61
CA GLU A 247 10.99 -2.66 9.79
C GLU A 247 10.61 -3.44 8.51
N ARG A 248 11.59 -4.07 7.84
CA ARG A 248 11.37 -4.98 6.69
C ARG A 248 10.40 -6.10 7.05
N LYS A 249 10.65 -6.78 8.17
CA LYS A 249 9.80 -7.85 8.68
C LYS A 249 8.39 -7.37 9.01
N PHE A 250 8.26 -6.25 9.71
CA PHE A 250 6.97 -5.65 10.07
C PHE A 250 6.15 -5.30 8.82
N ARG A 251 6.77 -4.62 7.85
CA ARG A 251 6.11 -4.24 6.59
C ARG A 251 5.72 -5.43 5.73
N PHE A 252 6.58 -6.44 5.62
CA PHE A 252 6.27 -7.67 4.89
C PHE A 252 5.06 -8.41 5.50
N GLN A 253 5.02 -8.55 6.83
CA GLN A 253 3.88 -9.17 7.51
C GLN A 253 2.60 -8.35 7.31
N LYS A 254 2.65 -7.03 7.51
CA LYS A 254 1.50 -6.14 7.29
C LYS A 254 0.98 -6.24 5.84
N LEU A 255 1.86 -6.25 4.84
CA LEU A 255 1.49 -6.40 3.44
C LEU A 255 0.81 -7.77 3.18
N LYS A 256 1.34 -8.84 3.78
CA LYS A 256 0.78 -10.20 3.68
C LYS A 256 -0.63 -10.28 4.28
N ASP A 257 -0.85 -9.67 5.44
CA ASP A 257 -2.15 -9.68 6.11
C ASP A 257 -3.21 -8.91 5.28
N ILE A 258 -2.86 -7.71 4.79
CA ILE A 258 -3.74 -6.91 3.92
C ILE A 258 -4.03 -7.64 2.60
N ALA A 259 -3.03 -8.27 1.99
CA ALA A 259 -3.20 -9.03 0.74
C ALA A 259 -4.01 -10.32 0.94
N GLY A 260 -4.01 -10.91 2.13
CA GLY A 260 -4.94 -11.96 2.54
C GLY A 260 -6.39 -11.47 2.45
N SER A 261 -6.71 -10.38 3.17
CA SER A 261 -8.03 -9.73 3.13
C SER A 261 -8.44 -9.30 1.70
N LEU A 262 -7.50 -8.81 0.90
CA LEU A 262 -7.73 -8.47 -0.51
C LEU A 262 -8.13 -9.70 -1.34
N SER A 263 -7.43 -10.82 -1.14
CA SER A 263 -7.71 -12.08 -1.82
C SER A 263 -9.07 -12.66 -1.42
N GLU A 264 -9.46 -12.55 -0.15
CA GLU A 264 -10.78 -12.93 0.32
C GLU A 264 -11.89 -12.07 -0.31
N LEU A 265 -11.73 -10.74 -0.33
CA LEU A 265 -12.68 -9.83 -0.99
C LEU A 265 -12.80 -10.09 -2.49
N TRP A 266 -11.68 -10.35 -3.17
CA TRP A 266 -11.63 -10.70 -4.58
C TRP A 266 -12.29 -12.04 -4.94
N ASN A 267 -12.34 -12.98 -4.01
CA ASN A 267 -13.05 -14.25 -4.16
C ASN A 267 -14.54 -14.09 -3.82
N LEU A 268 -14.88 -13.24 -2.86
CA LEU A 268 -16.27 -12.96 -2.47
C LEU A 268 -17.03 -12.09 -3.48
N MET A 269 -16.32 -11.17 -4.15
CA MET A 269 -16.90 -10.21 -5.10
C MET A 269 -16.76 -10.65 -6.58
N ASP A 270 -16.26 -11.87 -6.83
CA ASP A 270 -15.94 -12.40 -8.17
C ASP A 270 -15.15 -11.40 -9.05
N THR A 271 -14.20 -10.69 -8.45
CA THR A 271 -13.49 -9.57 -9.10
C THR A 271 -12.77 -10.04 -10.38
N PRO A 272 -12.92 -9.32 -11.52
CA PRO A 272 -12.33 -9.70 -12.80
C PRO A 272 -10.80 -9.77 -12.75
N LYS A 273 -10.21 -10.54 -13.67
CA LYS A 273 -8.76 -10.78 -13.70
C LYS A 273 -7.98 -9.51 -14.05
N GLU A 274 -8.58 -8.64 -14.83
CA GLU A 274 -8.05 -7.37 -15.29
C GLU A 274 -7.74 -6.43 -14.11
N GLU A 275 -8.63 -6.33 -13.13
CA GLU A 275 -8.41 -5.58 -11.88
C GLU A 275 -7.32 -6.25 -11.01
N LYS A 276 -7.25 -7.59 -11.00
CA LYS A 276 -6.23 -8.36 -10.27
C LYS A 276 -4.82 -8.17 -10.83
N VAL A 277 -4.67 -7.97 -12.14
CA VAL A 277 -3.36 -7.76 -12.81
C VAL A 277 -2.64 -6.50 -12.29
N CYS A 278 -3.38 -5.45 -11.90
CA CYS A 278 -2.80 -4.23 -11.30
C CYS A 278 -1.96 -4.51 -10.04
N PHE A 279 -2.27 -5.59 -9.32
CA PHE A 279 -1.62 -6.00 -8.08
C PHE A 279 -0.67 -7.20 -8.25
N SER A 280 -0.48 -7.69 -9.48
CA SER A 280 0.36 -8.86 -9.80
C SER A 280 1.78 -8.77 -9.23
N LYS A 281 2.40 -7.58 -9.20
CA LYS A 281 3.72 -7.35 -8.59
C LYS A 281 3.73 -7.73 -7.11
N ILE A 282 2.69 -7.38 -6.36
CA ILE A 282 2.55 -7.67 -4.93
C ILE A 282 2.27 -9.17 -4.73
N THR A 283 1.45 -9.79 -5.59
CA THR A 283 1.28 -11.25 -5.59
C THR A 283 2.60 -11.98 -5.79
N SER A 284 3.46 -11.51 -6.70
CA SER A 284 4.81 -12.06 -6.89
C SER A 284 5.71 -11.86 -5.67
N ILE A 285 5.72 -10.67 -5.06
CA ILE A 285 6.50 -10.38 -3.83
C ILE A 285 6.09 -11.30 -2.67
N LEU A 286 4.80 -11.57 -2.52
CA LEU A 286 4.25 -12.45 -1.47
C LEU A 286 4.50 -13.95 -1.72
N GLY A 287 4.88 -14.33 -2.94
CA GLY A 287 5.34 -15.67 -3.27
C GLY A 287 6.81 -15.94 -2.94
N LEU A 288 7.60 -14.91 -2.61
CA LEU A 288 9.01 -15.00 -2.24
C LEU A 288 9.19 -15.09 -0.72
N SER A 289 10.36 -15.57 -0.27
CA SER A 289 10.73 -15.44 1.15
C SER A 289 11.08 -13.99 1.52
N GLU A 290 10.92 -13.61 2.79
CA GLU A 290 11.23 -12.26 3.28
C GLU A 290 12.64 -11.80 2.86
N SER A 291 13.61 -12.73 2.89
CA SER A 291 15.03 -12.54 2.53
C SER A 291 15.29 -12.33 1.04
N GLU A 292 14.49 -12.92 0.15
CA GLU A 292 14.67 -12.85 -1.32
C GLU A 292 14.23 -11.51 -1.94
N ILE A 293 13.53 -10.67 -1.18
CA ILE A 293 13.05 -9.36 -1.64
C ILE A 293 14.22 -8.38 -1.75
N VAL A 294 14.84 -8.31 -2.93
CA VAL A 294 15.95 -7.37 -3.24
C VAL A 294 15.46 -6.15 -4.04
N GLN A 295 14.30 -6.22 -4.68
CA GLN A 295 13.85 -5.18 -5.61
C GLN A 295 13.47 -3.86 -4.86
N PRO A 296 14.05 -2.70 -5.25
CA PRO A 296 13.78 -1.43 -4.56
C PRO A 296 12.30 -1.04 -4.55
N GLY A 297 11.85 -0.47 -3.43
CA GLY A 297 10.47 -0.02 -3.23
C GLY A 297 9.43 -1.14 -3.03
N SER A 298 9.81 -2.42 -3.05
CA SER A 298 8.86 -3.55 -2.89
C SER A 298 8.09 -3.53 -1.57
N LEU A 299 8.68 -2.94 -0.51
CA LEU A 299 8.08 -2.78 0.81
C LEU A 299 8.04 -1.30 1.22
N SER A 300 7.80 -0.40 0.25
CA SER A 300 7.56 1.01 0.55
C SER A 300 6.23 1.21 1.26
N VAL A 301 6.09 2.35 1.93
CA VAL A 301 4.83 2.71 2.61
C VAL A 301 3.72 2.90 1.57
N GLU A 302 4.02 3.53 0.44
CA GLU A 302 3.04 3.78 -0.63
C GLU A 302 2.45 2.47 -1.22
N VAL A 303 3.25 1.40 -1.34
CA VAL A 303 2.75 0.09 -1.79
C VAL A 303 1.75 -0.48 -0.77
N ILE A 304 2.08 -0.42 0.52
CA ILE A 304 1.19 -0.91 1.60
C ILE A 304 -0.10 -0.09 1.65
N GLU A 305 -0.01 1.23 1.49
CA GLU A 305 -1.16 2.14 1.41
C GLU A 305 -2.02 1.85 0.18
N GLN A 306 -1.41 1.60 -1.00
CA GLN A 306 -2.14 1.25 -2.22
C GLN A 306 -2.99 -0.03 -2.04
N VAL A 307 -2.43 -1.08 -1.44
CA VAL A 307 -3.20 -2.32 -1.16
C VAL A 307 -4.27 -2.07 -0.07
N SER A 308 -3.95 -1.28 0.96
CA SER A 308 -4.89 -0.93 2.02
C SER A 308 -6.11 -0.16 1.47
N ALA A 309 -5.86 0.83 0.62
CA ALA A 309 -6.89 1.64 -0.03
C ALA A 309 -7.79 0.79 -0.96
N GLU A 310 -7.23 -0.21 -1.63
CA GLU A 310 -8.01 -1.15 -2.44
C GLU A 310 -8.90 -2.07 -1.58
N VAL A 311 -8.38 -2.59 -0.46
CA VAL A 311 -9.19 -3.33 0.52
C VAL A 311 -10.33 -2.47 1.06
N GLU A 312 -10.06 -1.20 1.37
CA GLU A 312 -11.08 -0.24 1.82
C GLU A 312 -12.12 0.04 0.71
N ARG A 313 -11.67 0.26 -0.53
CA ARG A 313 -12.54 0.45 -1.71
C ARG A 313 -13.47 -0.74 -1.93
N LEU A 314 -12.93 -1.96 -1.92
CA LEU A 314 -13.70 -3.19 -2.08
C LEU A 314 -14.63 -3.44 -0.91
N THR A 315 -14.24 -3.09 0.32
CA THR A 315 -15.12 -3.18 1.50
C THR A 315 -16.31 -2.21 1.38
N LYS A 316 -16.08 -0.97 0.96
CA LYS A 316 -17.14 0.01 0.67
C LYS A 316 -18.05 -0.46 -0.48
N LEU A 317 -17.48 -1.06 -1.53
CA LEU A 317 -18.23 -1.63 -2.65
C LEU A 317 -19.08 -2.84 -2.23
N LYS A 318 -18.55 -3.73 -1.37
CA LYS A 318 -19.30 -4.83 -0.77
C LYS A 318 -20.50 -4.30 0.03
N ALA A 319 -20.29 -3.29 0.87
CA ALA A 319 -21.36 -2.68 1.66
C ALA A 319 -22.44 -2.03 0.78
N SER A 320 -22.05 -1.28 -0.27
CA SER A 320 -23.02 -0.65 -1.18
C SER A 320 -23.80 -1.67 -2.01
N ARG A 321 -23.16 -2.76 -2.49
CA ARG A 321 -23.83 -3.87 -3.16
C ARG A 321 -24.78 -4.64 -2.25
N LEU A 322 -24.42 -4.82 -0.98
CA LEU A 322 -25.29 -5.48 0.00
C LEU A 322 -26.51 -4.60 0.32
N LYS A 323 -26.33 -3.27 0.45
CA LYS A 323 -27.44 -2.31 0.56
C LYS A 323 -28.35 -2.35 -0.67
N GLU A 324 -27.79 -2.35 -1.89
CA GLU A 324 -28.53 -2.50 -3.15
C GLU A 324 -29.37 -3.79 -3.16
N LEU A 325 -28.78 -4.91 -2.74
CA LEU A 325 -29.46 -6.21 -2.65
C LEU A 325 -30.62 -6.20 -1.64
N VAL A 326 -30.40 -5.62 -0.44
CA VAL A 326 -31.45 -5.44 0.57
C VAL A 326 -32.62 -4.62 0.01
N MET A 327 -32.34 -3.49 -0.65
CA MET A 327 -33.38 -2.65 -1.23
C MET A 327 -34.14 -3.34 -2.37
N LYS A 328 -33.43 -4.08 -3.23
CA LYS A 328 -34.05 -4.88 -4.31
C LYS A 328 -34.91 -6.04 -3.77
N LYS A 329 -34.50 -6.68 -2.68
CA LYS A 329 -35.36 -7.65 -1.98
C LYS A 329 -36.54 -6.98 -1.31
N ARG A 330 -36.36 -5.78 -0.76
CA ARG A 330 -37.47 -5.06 -0.14
C ARG A 330 -38.52 -4.60 -1.16
N SER A 331 -38.12 -4.23 -2.38
CA SER A 331 -39.05 -3.97 -3.48
C SER A 331 -39.72 -5.26 -3.99
N GLU A 332 -39.01 -6.40 -4.08
CA GLU A 332 -39.63 -7.70 -4.39
C GLU A 332 -40.77 -8.04 -3.40
N LEU A 333 -40.56 -7.79 -2.10
CA LEU A 333 -41.60 -7.93 -1.09
C LEU A 333 -42.78 -6.97 -1.32
N GLU A 334 -42.49 -5.71 -1.63
CA GLU A 334 -43.48 -4.65 -1.85
C GLU A 334 -44.37 -4.97 -3.07
N ASP A 335 -43.77 -5.39 -4.18
CA ASP A 335 -44.47 -5.80 -5.41
C ASP A 335 -45.43 -6.97 -5.14
N ILE A 336 -44.97 -8.00 -4.41
CA ILE A 336 -45.81 -9.17 -4.04
C ILE A 336 -46.96 -8.77 -3.13
N CYS A 337 -46.70 -7.89 -2.15
CA CYS A 337 -47.72 -7.38 -1.23
C CYS A 337 -48.77 -6.55 -1.97
N CYS A 338 -48.35 -5.61 -2.82
CA CYS A 338 -49.21 -4.80 -3.68
C CYS A 338 -50.08 -5.67 -4.61
N GLN A 339 -49.49 -6.69 -5.26
CA GLN A 339 -50.24 -7.56 -6.18
C GLN A 339 -51.37 -8.36 -5.47
N MET A 340 -51.29 -8.56 -4.15
CA MET A 340 -52.28 -9.28 -3.36
C MET A 340 -53.01 -8.40 -2.33
N HIS A 341 -52.92 -7.07 -2.47
CA HIS A 341 -53.55 -6.08 -1.60
C HIS A 341 -53.24 -6.28 -0.09
N ILE A 342 -52.01 -6.71 0.18
CA ILE A 342 -51.43 -6.92 1.52
C ILE A 342 -50.66 -5.66 1.92
N GLN A 343 -50.84 -5.20 3.15
CA GLN A 343 -50.00 -4.13 3.69
C GLN A 343 -48.60 -4.70 4.03
N PRO A 344 -47.50 -4.20 3.42
CA PRO A 344 -46.15 -4.62 3.77
C PRO A 344 -45.79 -4.10 5.17
N ASP A 345 -44.79 -4.72 5.81
CA ASP A 345 -44.37 -4.32 7.14
C ASP A 345 -43.75 -2.91 7.14
N ALA A 346 -44.35 -2.02 7.93
CA ALA A 346 -43.89 -0.65 8.10
C ALA A 346 -42.58 -0.53 8.90
N SER A 347 -42.12 -1.61 9.56
CA SER A 347 -40.82 -1.68 10.21
C SER A 347 -39.66 -1.78 9.21
N THR A 348 -39.87 -2.51 8.10
CA THR A 348 -38.89 -2.72 7.02
C THR A 348 -39.07 -1.74 5.84
N ALA A 349 -39.78 -0.62 6.04
CA ALA A 349 -39.99 0.36 4.98
C ALA A 349 -38.67 0.91 4.43
N ALA A 350 -38.61 1.12 3.10
CA ALA A 350 -37.42 1.52 2.34
C ALA A 350 -36.55 2.60 3.03
N ASP A 351 -37.16 3.71 3.47
CA ASP A 351 -36.45 4.82 4.10
C ASP A 351 -35.87 4.47 5.47
N LYS A 352 -36.57 3.64 6.25
CA LYS A 352 -36.11 3.16 7.57
C LYS A 352 -34.99 2.16 7.41
N THR A 353 -35.13 1.20 6.48
CA THR A 353 -34.10 0.22 6.14
C THR A 353 -32.82 0.93 5.66
N ASN A 354 -32.93 1.93 4.78
CA ASN A 354 -31.78 2.75 4.38
C ASN A 354 -31.12 3.45 5.59
N ALA A 355 -31.90 4.14 6.43
CA ALA A 355 -31.37 4.86 7.59
C ALA A 355 -30.72 3.93 8.63
N LEU A 356 -31.26 2.72 8.86
CA LEU A 356 -30.69 1.72 9.76
C LEU A 356 -29.34 1.17 9.26
N ILE A 357 -29.20 1.01 7.94
CA ILE A 357 -27.94 0.61 7.31
C ILE A 357 -26.91 1.75 7.39
N ASP A 358 -27.31 2.98 7.03
CA ASP A 358 -26.39 4.14 6.98
C ASP A 358 -25.95 4.61 8.38
N SER A 359 -26.75 4.35 9.42
CA SER A 359 -26.37 4.59 10.82
C SER A 359 -25.52 3.46 11.43
N GLY A 360 -25.31 2.35 10.70
CA GLY A 360 -24.54 1.19 11.19
C GLY A 360 -25.19 0.46 12.38
N LEU A 361 -26.47 0.70 12.65
CA LEU A 361 -27.18 0.16 13.81
C LEU A 361 -27.60 -1.32 13.62
N VAL A 362 -27.68 -1.79 12.38
CA VAL A 362 -28.12 -3.14 12.00
C VAL A 362 -27.21 -3.69 10.90
N ASP A 363 -26.79 -4.96 11.00
CA ASP A 363 -26.08 -5.64 9.92
C ASP A 363 -27.02 -5.84 8.71
N PRO A 364 -26.64 -5.35 7.51
CA PRO A 364 -27.43 -5.58 6.31
C PRO A 364 -27.65 -7.07 5.98
N CYS A 365 -26.81 -8.01 6.44
CA CYS A 365 -27.03 -9.45 6.21
C CYS A 365 -28.23 -9.98 7.02
N GLU A 366 -28.34 -9.62 8.30
CA GLU A 366 -29.50 -9.97 9.14
C GLU A 366 -30.79 -9.35 8.59
N LEU A 367 -30.72 -8.10 8.14
CA LEU A 367 -31.86 -7.40 7.56
C LEU A 367 -32.31 -8.03 6.23
N LEU A 368 -31.36 -8.46 5.39
CA LEU A 368 -31.63 -9.23 4.17
C LEU A 368 -32.36 -10.53 4.51
N ALA A 369 -31.83 -11.31 5.46
CA ALA A 369 -32.44 -12.57 5.87
C ALA A 369 -33.87 -12.38 6.42
N ASN A 370 -34.09 -11.34 7.24
CA ASN A 370 -35.44 -10.99 7.73
C ASN A 370 -36.40 -10.69 6.55
N ILE A 371 -36.00 -9.85 5.61
CA ILE A 371 -36.80 -9.51 4.41
C ILE A 371 -37.08 -10.77 3.57
N GLU A 372 -36.11 -11.67 3.41
CA GLU A 372 -36.34 -12.95 2.73
C GLU A 372 -37.36 -13.84 3.47
N THR A 373 -37.38 -13.86 4.81
CA THR A 373 -38.47 -14.52 5.55
C THR A 373 -39.83 -13.84 5.33
N GLN A 374 -39.87 -12.51 5.23
CA GLN A 374 -41.09 -11.75 4.92
C GLN A 374 -41.59 -12.06 3.50
N ILE A 375 -40.70 -12.17 2.51
CA ILE A 375 -41.01 -12.59 1.14
C ILE A 375 -41.59 -14.01 1.13
N CYS A 376 -41.00 -14.94 1.88
CA CYS A 376 -41.51 -16.31 1.98
C CYS A 376 -42.90 -16.37 2.62
N LYS A 377 -43.14 -15.59 3.68
CA LYS A 377 -44.47 -15.44 4.31
C LYS A 377 -45.48 -14.83 3.34
N ALA A 378 -45.13 -13.76 2.64
CA ALA A 378 -45.99 -13.12 1.65
C ALA A 378 -46.34 -14.06 0.48
N LYS A 379 -45.37 -14.82 -0.06
CA LYS A 379 -45.60 -15.86 -1.07
C LYS A 379 -46.53 -16.98 -0.57
N GLY A 380 -46.46 -17.33 0.72
CA GLY A 380 -47.44 -18.23 1.36
C GLY A 380 -48.84 -17.61 1.45
N GLU A 381 -48.96 -16.35 1.86
CA GLU A 381 -50.25 -15.63 1.90
C GLU A 381 -50.86 -15.48 0.50
N VAL A 382 -50.07 -15.21 -0.54
CA VAL A 382 -50.51 -15.15 -1.96
C VAL A 382 -51.26 -16.41 -2.37
N LEU A 383 -50.69 -17.59 -2.10
CA LEU A 383 -51.32 -18.87 -2.44
C LEU A 383 -52.64 -19.08 -1.71
N SER A 384 -52.75 -18.65 -0.44
CA SER A 384 -53.99 -18.78 0.33
C SER A 384 -55.05 -17.74 -0.03
N ARG A 385 -54.66 -16.53 -0.45
CA ARG A 385 -55.58 -15.48 -0.91
C ARG A 385 -56.12 -15.72 -2.32
N LYS A 386 -55.40 -16.48 -3.16
CA LYS A 386 -55.67 -16.61 -4.61
C LYS A 386 -57.14 -16.87 -4.96
N GLU A 387 -57.83 -17.78 -4.29
CA GLU A 387 -59.24 -18.07 -4.61
C GLU A 387 -60.15 -16.84 -4.34
N ILE A 388 -59.88 -16.08 -3.28
CA ILE A 388 -60.64 -14.87 -2.95
C ILE A 388 -60.32 -13.75 -3.94
N MET A 389 -59.05 -13.58 -4.31
CA MET A 389 -58.63 -12.62 -5.35
C MET A 389 -59.28 -12.92 -6.72
N ASP A 390 -59.23 -14.17 -7.19
CA ASP A 390 -59.90 -14.63 -8.42
C ASP A 390 -61.41 -14.33 -8.42
N LYS A 391 -62.05 -14.17 -7.24
CA LYS A 391 -63.46 -13.82 -7.08
C LYS A 391 -63.69 -12.31 -6.97
N ILE A 392 -62.78 -11.57 -6.32
CA ILE A 392 -62.77 -10.11 -6.32
C ILE A 392 -62.66 -9.60 -7.76
N ASP A 393 -61.70 -10.10 -8.55
CA ASP A 393 -61.51 -9.69 -9.95
C ASP A 393 -62.76 -9.90 -10.80
N ARG A 394 -63.47 -11.02 -10.61
CA ARG A 394 -64.74 -11.31 -11.28
C ARG A 394 -65.85 -10.37 -10.84
N TRP A 395 -65.90 -10.02 -9.56
CA TRP A 395 -66.88 -9.07 -9.01
C TRP A 395 -66.61 -7.65 -9.49
N LEU A 396 -65.37 -7.17 -9.45
CA LEU A 396 -64.97 -5.87 -9.99
C LEU A 396 -65.26 -5.79 -11.50
N SER A 397 -64.91 -6.82 -12.28
CA SER A 397 -65.26 -6.90 -13.70
C SER A 397 -66.77 -6.82 -13.97
N ALA A 398 -67.60 -7.34 -13.07
CA ALA A 398 -69.06 -7.25 -13.17
C ALA A 398 -69.59 -5.87 -12.75
N CYS A 399 -68.94 -5.21 -11.78
CA CYS A 399 -69.21 -3.81 -11.42
C CYS A 399 -68.83 -2.84 -12.55
N ASP A 400 -67.75 -3.10 -13.28
CA ASP A 400 -67.37 -2.31 -14.46
C ASP A 400 -68.37 -2.45 -15.61
N GLU A 401 -68.91 -3.66 -15.85
CA GLU A 401 -70.02 -3.84 -16.80
C GLU A 401 -71.36 -3.26 -16.28
N GLU A 402 -71.58 -3.15 -14.97
CA GLU A 402 -72.69 -2.35 -14.42
C GLU A 402 -72.53 -0.86 -14.73
N LYS A 403 -71.34 -0.31 -14.52
CA LYS A 403 -71.05 1.09 -14.83
C LYS A 403 -71.19 1.35 -16.32
N TRP A 404 -70.57 0.53 -17.18
CA TRP A 404 -70.70 0.63 -18.63
C TRP A 404 -72.16 0.53 -19.11
N LEU A 405 -72.96 -0.36 -18.52
CA LEU A 405 -74.38 -0.47 -18.84
C LEU A 405 -75.18 0.76 -18.36
N GLU A 406 -74.84 1.34 -17.22
CA GLU A 406 -75.44 2.58 -16.73
C GLU A 406 -75.18 3.73 -17.70
N ASP A 407 -73.92 3.95 -18.06
CA ASP A 407 -73.49 4.96 -19.03
C ASP A 407 -74.20 4.76 -20.39
N TYR A 408 -74.27 3.52 -20.87
CA TYR A 408 -75.00 3.14 -22.10
C TYR A 408 -76.54 3.25 -21.96
N ASN A 409 -77.10 3.27 -20.74
CA ASN A 409 -78.52 3.55 -20.53
C ASN A 409 -78.82 5.05 -20.55
N GLN A 410 -77.83 5.92 -20.29
CA GLN A 410 -77.97 7.37 -20.28
C GLN A 410 -77.71 8.02 -21.65
N ASP A 411 -77.05 7.32 -22.57
CA ASP A 411 -76.81 7.79 -23.95
C ASP A 411 -78.13 7.92 -24.76
N GLU A 412 -78.51 9.16 -25.11
CA GLU A 412 -79.67 9.45 -25.96
C GLU A 412 -79.50 8.90 -27.40
N ASN A 413 -78.27 8.77 -27.90
CA ASN A 413 -77.96 8.28 -29.24
C ASN A 413 -77.89 6.75 -29.32
N ARG A 414 -78.19 6.04 -28.22
CA ARG A 414 -78.14 4.58 -28.09
C ARG A 414 -78.80 3.79 -29.21
N TYR A 415 -79.91 4.29 -29.75
CA TYR A 415 -80.72 3.64 -30.80
C TYR A 415 -80.49 4.25 -32.20
N SER A 416 -79.46 5.10 -32.36
CA SER A 416 -79.05 5.59 -33.68
C SER A 416 -78.67 4.42 -34.60
N ALA A 417 -79.06 4.50 -35.88
CA ALA A 417 -78.96 3.41 -36.84
C ALA A 417 -77.53 3.21 -37.42
N GLY A 418 -76.50 3.31 -36.57
CA GLY A 418 -75.10 3.11 -36.93
C GLY A 418 -74.70 1.62 -37.00
N ARG A 419 -73.66 1.31 -37.79
CA ARG A 419 -73.00 -0.01 -37.76
C ARG A 419 -72.47 -0.28 -36.35
N GLY A 420 -73.06 -1.24 -35.65
CA GLY A 420 -72.64 -1.68 -34.31
C GLY A 420 -73.72 -1.60 -33.23
N ALA A 421 -74.83 -0.88 -33.44
CA ALA A 421 -75.90 -0.74 -32.44
C ALA A 421 -76.42 -2.09 -31.90
N HIS A 422 -76.61 -3.08 -32.79
CA HIS A 422 -77.00 -4.45 -32.41
C HIS A 422 -75.95 -5.19 -31.55
N ILE A 423 -74.66 -4.90 -31.74
CA ILE A 423 -73.57 -5.49 -30.94
C ILE A 423 -73.59 -4.90 -29.53
N ASN A 424 -73.73 -3.58 -29.41
CA ASN A 424 -73.84 -2.89 -28.13
C ASN A 424 -75.12 -3.30 -27.39
N LEU A 425 -76.25 -3.46 -28.08
CA LEU A 425 -77.48 -4.00 -27.51
C LEU A 425 -77.29 -5.44 -26.99
N LYS A 426 -76.58 -6.29 -27.73
CA LYS A 426 -76.24 -7.67 -27.29
C LYS A 426 -75.26 -7.69 -26.13
N ARG A 427 -74.33 -6.73 -26.02
CA ARG A 427 -73.46 -6.54 -24.84
C ARG A 427 -74.30 -6.09 -23.64
N ALA A 428 -75.19 -5.11 -23.83
CA ALA A 428 -76.06 -4.61 -22.77
C ALA A 428 -77.00 -5.69 -22.20
N GLU A 429 -77.53 -6.57 -23.04
CA GLU A 429 -78.34 -7.70 -22.54
C GLU A 429 -77.49 -8.72 -21.75
N ARG A 430 -76.26 -9.01 -22.21
CA ARG A 430 -75.31 -9.83 -21.45
C ARG A 430 -74.92 -9.16 -20.12
N ALA A 431 -74.74 -7.85 -20.11
CA ALA A 431 -74.48 -7.08 -18.88
C ALA A 431 -75.67 -7.17 -17.92
N ARG A 432 -76.92 -6.96 -18.37
CA ARG A 432 -78.13 -7.16 -17.51
C ARG A 432 -78.17 -8.54 -16.85
N ILE A 433 -77.89 -9.60 -17.60
CA ILE A 433 -77.81 -10.97 -17.07
C ILE A 433 -76.68 -11.12 -16.04
N MET A 434 -75.57 -10.40 -16.22
CA MET A 434 -74.46 -10.35 -15.26
C MET A 434 -74.83 -9.56 -13.98
N LEU A 435 -75.52 -8.42 -14.11
CA LEU A 435 -75.95 -7.58 -12.99
C LEU A 435 -76.87 -8.33 -12.04
N ASN A 436 -77.80 -9.12 -12.58
CA ASN A 436 -78.67 -9.98 -11.77
C ASN A 436 -77.90 -11.06 -10.97
N LYS A 437 -76.64 -11.35 -11.33
CA LYS A 437 -75.76 -12.30 -10.63
C LYS A 437 -74.85 -11.63 -9.62
N ILE A 438 -74.64 -10.30 -9.67
CA ILE A 438 -73.75 -9.58 -8.75
C ILE A 438 -74.11 -9.81 -7.28
N PRO A 439 -75.39 -9.76 -6.84
CA PRO A 439 -75.73 -10.05 -5.43
C PRO A 439 -75.27 -11.44 -4.99
N VAL A 440 -75.46 -12.46 -5.83
CA VAL A 440 -75.02 -13.84 -5.57
C VAL A 440 -73.49 -13.92 -5.52
N MET A 441 -72.79 -13.20 -6.39
CA MET A 441 -71.33 -13.14 -6.39
C MET A 441 -70.78 -12.51 -5.11
N VAL A 442 -71.39 -11.41 -4.64
CA VAL A 442 -71.05 -10.73 -3.38
C VAL A 442 -71.30 -11.65 -2.19
N ASP A 443 -72.46 -12.29 -2.09
CA ASP A 443 -72.78 -13.19 -0.98
C ASP A 443 -71.84 -14.41 -0.96
N THR A 444 -71.51 -14.97 -2.13
CA THR A 444 -70.53 -16.08 -2.23
C THR A 444 -69.10 -15.62 -1.93
N LEU A 445 -68.77 -14.32 -2.11
CA LEU A 445 -67.47 -13.75 -1.76
C LEU A 445 -67.38 -13.51 -0.25
N ILE A 446 -68.40 -12.93 0.37
CA ILE A 446 -68.51 -12.79 1.83
C ILE A 446 -68.37 -14.16 2.50
N SER A 447 -69.15 -15.17 2.08
CA SER A 447 -69.10 -16.51 2.70
C SER A 447 -67.73 -17.17 2.59
N LYS A 448 -67.02 -17.05 1.46
CA LYS A 448 -65.66 -17.60 1.31
C LYS A 448 -64.62 -16.80 2.10
N THR A 449 -64.79 -15.49 2.20
CA THR A 449 -63.91 -14.63 3.00
C THR A 449 -64.03 -14.99 4.48
N LEU A 450 -65.25 -15.11 5.01
CA LEU A 450 -65.49 -15.55 6.39
C LEU A 450 -64.96 -16.97 6.68
N ALA A 451 -65.05 -17.89 5.71
CA ALA A 451 -64.45 -19.22 5.84
C ALA A 451 -62.92 -19.17 5.93
N TRP A 452 -62.27 -18.34 5.11
CA TRP A 452 -60.82 -18.11 5.16
C TRP A 452 -60.40 -17.40 6.46
N GLU A 453 -61.14 -16.38 6.91
CA GLU A 453 -60.87 -15.69 8.19
C GLU A 453 -60.92 -16.67 9.37
N LYS A 454 -61.83 -17.63 9.34
CA LYS A 454 -61.93 -18.71 10.33
C LYS A 454 -60.81 -19.75 10.21
N GLU A 455 -60.36 -20.09 9.00
CA GLU A 455 -59.27 -21.05 8.78
C GLU A 455 -57.90 -20.48 9.16
N LYS A 456 -57.68 -19.17 8.94
CA LYS A 456 -56.41 -18.49 9.19
C LYS A 456 -56.35 -17.72 10.51
N GLU A 457 -57.44 -17.70 11.28
CA GLU A 457 -57.61 -16.95 12.53
C GLU A 457 -57.21 -15.45 12.41
N LYS A 458 -57.38 -14.88 11.21
CA LYS A 458 -56.92 -13.54 10.82
C LYS A 458 -57.93 -12.88 9.90
N LEU A 459 -58.19 -11.59 10.09
CA LEU A 459 -59.10 -10.82 9.23
C LEU A 459 -58.55 -10.71 7.80
N PHE A 460 -59.43 -10.83 6.80
CA PHE A 460 -59.03 -10.64 5.41
C PHE A 460 -59.03 -9.13 5.13
N LEU A 461 -57.83 -8.55 5.17
CA LEU A 461 -57.59 -7.18 4.76
C LEU A 461 -57.30 -7.12 3.25
N TYR A 462 -57.96 -6.18 2.59
CA TYR A 462 -57.78 -5.74 1.21
C TYR A 462 -57.44 -4.24 1.28
N ASP A 463 -56.25 -3.84 0.86
CA ASP A 463 -55.70 -2.48 0.99
C ASP A 463 -55.72 -1.93 2.43
N GLY A 464 -55.70 -2.82 3.43
CA GLY A 464 -55.77 -2.48 4.85
C GLY A 464 -57.18 -2.40 5.44
N VAL A 465 -58.23 -2.49 4.63
CA VAL A 465 -59.63 -2.51 5.08
C VAL A 465 -60.18 -3.94 5.02
N ARG A 466 -61.05 -4.33 5.96
CA ARG A 466 -61.65 -5.68 5.97
C ARG A 466 -62.58 -5.86 4.75
N LEU A 467 -62.30 -6.86 3.92
CA LEU A 467 -63.05 -7.11 2.68
C LEU A 467 -64.54 -7.34 2.91
N VAL A 468 -64.91 -8.05 3.99
CA VAL A 468 -66.33 -8.28 4.35
C VAL A 468 -67.08 -6.96 4.52
N SER A 469 -66.48 -5.97 5.20
CA SER A 469 -67.09 -4.66 5.43
C SER A 469 -67.29 -3.89 4.11
N ILE A 470 -66.29 -3.90 3.22
CA ILE A 470 -66.41 -3.29 1.87
C ILE A 470 -67.61 -3.88 1.10
N LEU A 471 -67.80 -5.20 1.19
CA LEU A 471 -68.87 -5.91 0.50
C LEU A 471 -70.25 -5.70 1.14
N GLU A 472 -70.31 -5.57 2.47
CA GLU A 472 -71.53 -5.23 3.21
C GLU A 472 -71.98 -3.79 2.92
N ASP A 473 -71.04 -2.84 2.89
CA ASP A 473 -71.29 -1.45 2.51
C ASP A 473 -71.74 -1.34 1.05
N TYR A 474 -71.07 -2.05 0.14
CA TYR A 474 -71.51 -2.17 -1.25
C TYR A 474 -72.94 -2.73 -1.36
N LYS A 475 -73.28 -3.77 -0.58
CA LYS A 475 -74.62 -4.37 -0.55
C LYS A 475 -75.69 -3.41 0.03
N GLN A 476 -75.31 -2.49 0.91
CA GLN A 476 -76.19 -1.41 1.39
C GLN A 476 -76.36 -0.32 0.32
N ALA A 477 -75.26 0.22 -0.21
CA ALA A 477 -75.27 1.25 -1.24
C ALA A 477 -76.04 0.83 -2.50
N ARG A 478 -75.89 -0.44 -2.92
CA ARG A 478 -76.64 -1.00 -4.05
C ARG A 478 -78.15 -1.03 -3.80
N ARG A 479 -78.60 -1.45 -2.61
CA ARG A 479 -80.03 -1.44 -2.25
C ARG A 479 -80.60 -0.03 -2.28
N HIS A 480 -79.89 0.95 -1.70
CA HIS A 480 -80.29 2.35 -1.77
C HIS A 480 -80.42 2.86 -3.21
N LYS A 481 -79.44 2.56 -4.07
CA LYS A 481 -79.46 2.91 -5.51
C LYS A 481 -80.62 2.25 -6.27
N GLU A 482 -80.96 1.01 -5.95
CA GLU A 482 -82.10 0.29 -6.54
C GLU A 482 -83.45 0.86 -6.06
N GLU A 483 -83.55 1.21 -4.77
CA GLU A 483 -84.70 1.89 -4.17
C GLU A 483 -84.89 3.32 -4.71
N GLU A 484 -83.81 4.06 -4.94
CA GLU A 484 -83.84 5.38 -5.60
C GLU A 484 -84.30 5.27 -7.04
N LYS A 485 -83.79 4.30 -7.80
CA LYS A 485 -84.28 4.02 -9.15
C LYS A 485 -85.76 3.62 -9.15
N LYS A 486 -86.25 2.93 -8.11
CA LYS A 486 -87.67 2.63 -7.93
C LYS A 486 -88.47 3.90 -7.63
N ARG A 487 -88.05 4.71 -6.64
CA ARG A 487 -88.67 6.01 -6.29
C ARG A 487 -88.73 6.95 -7.49
N ALA A 488 -87.66 7.09 -8.26
CA ALA A 488 -87.62 7.92 -9.46
C ALA A 488 -88.55 7.40 -10.57
N ARG A 489 -88.66 6.07 -10.76
CA ARG A 489 -89.65 5.47 -11.67
C ARG A 489 -91.08 5.72 -11.22
N ASP A 490 -91.35 5.62 -9.92
CA ASP A 490 -92.70 5.81 -9.37
C ASP A 490 -93.11 7.30 -9.35
N GLN A 491 -92.18 8.21 -9.09
CA GLN A 491 -92.35 9.65 -9.30
C GLN A 491 -92.58 9.98 -10.78
N LYS A 492 -91.82 9.38 -11.71
CA LYS A 492 -92.05 9.55 -13.14
C LYS A 492 -93.43 9.03 -13.54
N LYS A 493 -93.87 7.85 -13.08
CA LYS A 493 -95.24 7.36 -13.32
C LYS A 493 -96.30 8.32 -12.79
N LEU A 494 -96.10 8.93 -11.63
CA LEU A 494 -97.03 9.91 -11.06
C LEU A 494 -97.06 11.20 -11.90
N GLN A 495 -95.90 11.65 -12.37
CA GLN A 495 -95.80 12.81 -13.27
C GLN A 495 -96.43 12.52 -14.65
N ASP A 496 -96.19 11.34 -15.22
CA ASP A 496 -96.81 10.86 -16.46
C ASP A 496 -98.34 10.70 -16.29
N MET A 497 -98.81 10.27 -15.11
CA MET A 497 -100.24 10.19 -14.76
C MET A 497 -100.88 11.57 -14.64
N LEU A 498 -100.24 12.52 -13.98
CA LEU A 498 -100.69 13.91 -13.88
C LEU A 498 -100.67 14.62 -15.24
N LEU A 499 -99.71 14.29 -16.11
CA LEU A 499 -99.68 14.76 -17.50
C LEU A 499 -100.84 14.16 -18.30
N ALA A 500 -101.08 12.85 -18.21
CA ALA A 500 -102.22 12.19 -18.86
C ALA A 500 -103.58 12.70 -18.36
N GLU A 501 -103.72 13.00 -17.07
CA GLU A 501 -104.92 13.62 -16.50
C GLU A 501 -105.11 15.04 -17.06
N LYS A 502 -104.04 15.85 -17.13
CA LYS A 502 -104.06 17.19 -17.72
C LYS A 502 -104.34 17.19 -19.23
N GLU A 503 -103.86 16.19 -19.95
CA GLU A 503 -104.18 15.92 -21.36
C GLU A 503 -105.62 15.40 -21.54
N SER A 504 -106.22 14.75 -20.53
CA SER A 504 -107.63 14.36 -20.55
C SER A 504 -108.59 15.54 -20.33
N ILE A 505 -108.15 16.58 -19.62
CA ILE A 505 -108.91 17.82 -19.37
C ILE A 505 -108.91 18.75 -20.59
N TYR A 506 -107.80 18.78 -21.35
CA TYR A 506 -107.69 19.54 -22.60
C TYR A 506 -107.71 18.60 -23.82
N GLY A 507 -108.91 18.35 -24.35
CA GLY A 507 -109.18 17.41 -25.44
C GLY A 507 -108.14 17.40 -26.58
N SER A 508 -107.77 16.18 -26.96
CA SER A 508 -106.71 15.80 -27.91
C SER A 508 -106.48 16.75 -29.09
N LYS A 509 -105.27 17.32 -29.20
CA LYS A 509 -104.77 18.00 -30.40
C LYS A 509 -103.73 17.13 -31.13
N PRO A 510 -103.74 17.08 -32.48
CA PRO A 510 -102.85 16.20 -33.24
C PRO A 510 -101.40 16.70 -33.30
N SER A 511 -100.46 15.75 -33.37
CA SER A 511 -99.01 15.96 -33.38
C SER A 511 -98.50 16.73 -34.63
N PRO A 512 -97.49 17.62 -34.49
CA PRO A 512 -96.87 18.29 -35.64
C PRO A 512 -96.05 17.34 -36.52
N ARG A 513 -96.27 17.41 -37.83
CA ARG A 513 -95.56 16.63 -38.85
C ARG A 513 -94.06 16.92 -38.87
N ARG A 514 -93.21 15.89 -38.96
CA ARG A 514 -91.83 16.01 -39.44
C ARG A 514 -91.78 15.80 -40.97
N THR A 515 -91.04 16.66 -41.66
CA THR A 515 -90.87 16.68 -43.11
C THR A 515 -89.71 15.80 -43.58
N ASN A 516 -89.91 15.07 -44.69
CA ASN A 516 -88.86 14.35 -45.41
C ASN A 516 -88.64 14.98 -46.80
N SER A 517 -87.40 15.38 -47.09
CA SER A 517 -86.81 15.59 -48.43
C SER A 517 -85.41 14.96 -48.38
N PHE A 518 -84.79 14.43 -49.44
CA PHE A 518 -84.93 14.53 -50.92
C PHE A 518 -84.98 13.08 -51.52
N ARG A 519 -85.66 12.75 -52.64
CA ARG A 519 -85.34 13.02 -54.08
C ARG A 519 -83.88 12.64 -54.45
N LYS A 520 -83.55 11.92 -55.55
CA LYS A 520 -84.24 11.55 -56.82
C LYS A 520 -83.53 10.33 -57.55
N PRO A 521 -83.84 9.90 -58.80
CA PRO A 521 -83.92 8.45 -59.15
C PRO A 521 -83.23 8.00 -60.48
N ASN A 522 -83.43 6.74 -60.89
CA ASN A 522 -83.73 6.34 -62.30
C ASN A 522 -84.41 4.94 -62.34
N VAL A 523 -85.58 4.76 -62.99
CA VAL A 523 -85.78 4.25 -64.38
C VAL A 523 -85.35 2.77 -64.50
N TYR A 524 -86.24 1.80 -64.82
CA TYR A 524 -87.04 1.71 -66.07
C TYR A 524 -88.56 1.48 -65.89
N ARG A 525 -89.30 1.66 -66.99
CA ARG A 525 -90.77 1.66 -67.11
C ARG A 525 -91.25 0.50 -67.99
N ALA A 526 -92.32 -0.20 -67.58
CA ALA A 526 -93.22 -0.90 -68.51
C ALA A 526 -94.65 -0.98 -67.93
N TYR A 527 -95.63 -0.75 -68.80
CA TYR A 527 -97.07 -0.93 -68.55
C TYR A 527 -97.38 -2.45 -68.55
N GLY A 528 -98.46 -2.98 -67.96
CA GLY A 528 -99.55 -2.39 -67.18
C GLY A 528 -100.73 -3.38 -67.16
N ASN A 529 -101.53 -3.38 -66.09
CA ASN A 529 -102.96 -3.74 -66.07
C ASN A 529 -103.44 -3.75 -64.61
N GLY A 530 -104.57 -3.09 -64.34
CA GLY A 530 -105.27 -3.24 -63.07
C GLY A 530 -106.50 -4.14 -63.26
N SER A 531 -106.88 -4.88 -62.22
CA SER A 531 -108.28 -4.95 -61.78
C SER A 531 -108.41 -5.71 -60.44
N VAL A 532 -108.84 -4.97 -59.41
CA VAL A 532 -109.87 -5.34 -58.42
C VAL A 532 -109.85 -6.75 -57.76
N THR A 533 -109.57 -6.73 -56.46
CA THR A 533 -110.10 -7.51 -55.31
C THR A 533 -111.40 -8.33 -55.51
N PRO A 534 -111.75 -9.38 -54.72
CA PRO A 534 -111.57 -9.38 -53.25
C PRO A 534 -111.32 -10.72 -52.52
N SER A 535 -110.90 -10.60 -51.26
CA SER A 535 -110.99 -11.66 -50.25
C SER A 535 -112.42 -11.82 -49.71
N PRO A 536 -112.76 -13.00 -49.17
CA PRO A 536 -113.64 -13.10 -48.01
C PRO A 536 -112.93 -13.73 -46.79
N ARG A 537 -113.29 -13.26 -45.60
CA ARG A 537 -112.88 -13.83 -44.30
C ARG A 537 -113.87 -14.92 -43.87
N ARG A 538 -113.41 -16.01 -43.25
CA ARG A 538 -113.92 -16.43 -41.92
C ARG A 538 -113.07 -17.49 -41.22
N ASN A 539 -113.16 -17.45 -39.89
CA ASN A 539 -112.61 -18.37 -38.89
C ASN A 539 -113.32 -19.74 -38.98
N SER A 540 -112.94 -20.85 -38.32
CA SER A 540 -112.16 -21.07 -37.08
C SER A 540 -111.83 -22.57 -36.90
N VAL A 541 -110.87 -22.94 -36.03
CA VAL A 541 -110.75 -24.18 -35.20
C VAL A 541 -111.18 -25.55 -35.80
N GLY A 542 -110.40 -26.65 -35.72
CA GLY A 542 -109.08 -26.89 -35.11
C GLY A 542 -108.77 -28.41 -34.96
N SER A 543 -107.56 -28.74 -34.51
CA SER A 543 -107.10 -30.05 -33.97
C SER A 543 -107.18 -31.33 -34.83
N ALA A 544 -106.01 -31.86 -35.22
CA ALA A 544 -105.56 -33.23 -34.87
C ALA A 544 -104.11 -33.49 -35.35
N THR A 545 -103.24 -33.96 -34.47
CA THR A 545 -102.02 -34.73 -34.80
C THR A 545 -102.37 -36.22 -34.82
N PRO A 546 -101.67 -37.06 -35.61
CA PRO A 546 -100.52 -37.78 -35.04
C PRO A 546 -99.33 -38.07 -36.00
N GLU A 547 -98.13 -37.89 -35.46
CA GLU A 547 -96.99 -38.85 -35.38
C GLU A 547 -96.33 -39.54 -36.61
N LEU A 548 -95.01 -39.79 -36.45
CA LEU A 548 -94.07 -40.63 -37.23
C LEU A 548 -93.75 -40.13 -38.67
N LEU A 549 -92.49 -39.90 -39.07
CA LEU A 549 -91.35 -40.84 -39.08
C LEU A 549 -89.98 -40.13 -39.18
N THR A 550 -88.97 -40.69 -38.52
CA THR A 550 -87.53 -40.61 -38.87
C THR A 550 -87.09 -42.03 -39.28
N PRO A 551 -86.04 -42.27 -40.10
CA PRO A 551 -84.65 -42.14 -39.59
C PRO A 551 -83.51 -41.95 -40.64
N ARG A 552 -82.26 -41.91 -40.13
CA ARG A 552 -80.94 -42.16 -40.81
C ARG A 552 -80.45 -41.13 -41.86
N SER A 553 -79.13 -40.94 -42.09
CA SER A 553 -77.91 -41.27 -41.33
C SER A 553 -76.63 -40.63 -41.92
N TYR A 554 -75.65 -40.34 -41.04
CA TYR A 554 -74.18 -40.40 -41.23
C TYR A 554 -73.40 -39.48 -42.21
N SER A 555 -72.28 -39.00 -41.64
CA SER A 555 -70.94 -38.75 -42.22
C SER A 555 -70.64 -37.38 -42.88
N GLY A 556 -69.42 -36.91 -42.60
CA GLY A 556 -68.85 -35.63 -43.07
C GLY A 556 -67.73 -35.15 -42.13
N ARG A 557 -66.47 -35.47 -42.45
CA ARG A 557 -65.29 -35.08 -41.65
C ARG A 557 -64.71 -33.71 -42.09
N GLN A 558 -64.03 -33.07 -41.14
CA GLN A 558 -62.78 -32.28 -41.26
C GLN A 558 -62.80 -30.84 -41.80
N ASN A 559 -61.86 -30.08 -41.21
CA ASN A 559 -61.35 -28.74 -41.51
C ASN A 559 -62.38 -27.58 -41.42
N GLY A 560 -62.22 -26.53 -40.59
CA GLY A 560 -61.07 -26.10 -39.77
C GLY A 560 -60.24 -25.05 -40.50
N TYR A 561 -60.41 -23.76 -40.14
CA TYR A 561 -59.56 -22.66 -40.61
C TYR A 561 -59.81 -21.34 -39.82
N PHE A 562 -58.75 -20.52 -39.74
CA PHE A 562 -58.63 -19.12 -39.23
C PHE A 562 -58.67 -18.91 -37.69
N LYS A 563 -57.61 -18.35 -37.06
CA LYS A 563 -57.10 -16.94 -36.99
C LYS A 563 -57.94 -16.10 -35.99
N GLU A 564 -57.43 -15.18 -35.16
CA GLU A 564 -56.19 -14.38 -35.20
C GLU A 564 -55.90 -13.69 -33.83
N MET A 565 -54.66 -13.23 -33.60
CA MET A 565 -54.19 -12.16 -32.66
C MET A 565 -54.69 -12.15 -31.19
N ARG A 566 -53.84 -12.27 -30.16
CA ARG A 566 -52.70 -11.38 -29.78
C ARG A 566 -53.08 -9.90 -29.71
N ARG A 567 -53.60 -9.45 -28.55
CA ARG A 567 -53.71 -8.02 -28.21
C ARG A 567 -52.32 -7.44 -27.91
N LEU A 568 -52.00 -6.29 -28.48
CA LEU A 568 -50.93 -5.41 -28.03
C LEU A 568 -51.55 -4.19 -27.33
N SER A 569 -50.79 -3.65 -26.37
CA SER A 569 -51.13 -2.45 -25.62
C SER A 569 -51.02 -1.19 -26.50
N THR A 570 -51.86 -0.20 -26.26
CA THR A 570 -51.80 1.13 -26.89
C THR A 570 -51.32 2.18 -25.91
N ALA A 571 -50.12 2.72 -26.16
CA ALA A 571 -49.68 3.99 -25.60
C ALA A 571 -50.12 5.16 -26.52
N PRO A 572 -50.25 6.40 -26.01
CA PRO A 572 -50.63 7.58 -26.81
C PRO A 572 -49.44 8.27 -27.49
N LEU A 573 -49.71 8.99 -28.58
CA LEU A 573 -48.81 9.93 -29.26
C LEU A 573 -49.46 11.33 -29.23
N ASN A 574 -48.84 12.39 -28.71
CA ASN A 574 -47.65 13.16 -29.14
C ASN A 574 -47.89 14.17 -30.27
N PHE A 575 -47.51 15.43 -30.02
CA PHE A 575 -47.01 16.50 -30.93
C PHE A 575 -46.97 17.82 -30.13
N VAL A 576 -46.04 18.78 -30.27
CA VAL A 576 -44.76 18.94 -30.99
C VAL A 576 -43.72 19.44 -29.93
N ALA A 577 -42.44 19.81 -30.14
CA ALA A 577 -41.58 20.05 -31.30
C ALA A 577 -40.11 19.64 -30.98
N ILE A 578 -39.21 19.81 -31.95
CA ILE A 578 -37.75 19.59 -31.86
C ILE A 578 -37.04 20.78 -32.53
N GLN A 579 -35.91 21.24 -31.98
CA GLN A 579 -34.86 21.90 -32.77
C GLN A 579 -33.63 20.98 -32.85
N LYS A 580 -32.88 21.12 -33.96
CA LYS A 580 -31.95 20.11 -34.49
C LYS A 580 -30.55 20.15 -33.88
N GLU A 581 -29.84 19.06 -34.14
CA GLU A 581 -28.42 18.84 -33.87
C GLU A 581 -27.51 19.88 -34.52
N ASP A 582 -26.28 19.98 -34.00
CA ASP A 582 -25.10 19.87 -34.87
C ASP A 582 -24.04 18.98 -34.20
N THR A 583 -23.34 18.19 -35.00
CA THR A 583 -22.28 17.24 -34.59
C THR A 583 -21.07 17.45 -35.47
N MET A 584 -19.87 17.56 -34.88
CA MET A 584 -18.52 17.26 -35.40
C MET A 584 -17.50 17.84 -34.40
N SER A 585 -16.24 17.45 -34.25
CA SER A 585 -15.42 16.26 -34.52
C SER A 585 -14.00 16.66 -34.04
N PHE A 586 -13.18 15.69 -33.63
CA PHE A 586 -11.76 15.79 -33.24
C PHE A 586 -10.91 16.92 -33.87
N SER A 587 -10.01 17.57 -33.08
CA SER A 587 -8.54 17.55 -33.29
C SER A 587 -7.71 18.50 -32.39
N SER A 588 -6.65 17.95 -31.78
CA SER A 588 -5.25 18.45 -31.73
C SER A 588 -4.82 19.83 -31.14
N ALA A 589 -3.96 19.73 -30.11
CA ALA A 589 -2.66 20.43 -29.91
C ALA A 589 -2.50 21.81 -29.19
N CYS A 590 -1.43 21.84 -28.37
CA CYS A 590 -0.51 22.94 -27.98
C CYS A 590 -0.88 23.99 -26.91
N GLY A 591 0.07 24.18 -25.97
CA GLY A 591 0.21 25.34 -25.06
C GLY A 591 -0.64 25.29 -23.77
N SER A 592 -0.18 25.74 -22.59
CA SER A 592 1.06 26.46 -22.25
C SER A 592 1.43 26.34 -20.76
N GLU A 593 2.71 26.07 -20.48
CA GLU A 593 3.50 26.73 -19.42
C GLU A 593 4.34 27.85 -20.10
N PRO A 594 5.01 28.79 -19.41
CA PRO A 594 5.37 28.82 -17.98
C PRO A 594 5.11 30.18 -17.26
N GLU A 595 5.39 30.26 -15.94
CA GLU A 595 6.22 31.36 -15.40
C GLU A 595 6.69 31.17 -13.93
N SER A 596 7.96 31.50 -13.69
CA SER A 596 8.63 31.72 -12.40
C SER A 596 10.08 32.17 -12.67
N PRO A 597 10.77 32.90 -11.78
CA PRO A 597 10.37 34.04 -10.95
C PRO A 597 11.28 35.26 -11.25
N PRO A 598 11.37 36.27 -10.37
CA PRO A 598 12.65 36.96 -10.17
C PRO A 598 13.16 36.95 -8.72
N GLN A 599 14.47 37.11 -8.59
CA GLN A 599 15.25 37.11 -7.35
C GLN A 599 15.08 38.41 -6.54
N VAL A 600 14.97 38.30 -5.21
CA VAL A 600 15.94 38.86 -4.22
C VAL A 600 16.02 37.88 -3.05
#